data_AF-A0A4R5GBX8-F1
#
_entry.id   AF-A0A4R5GBX8-F1
#
_cell.length_a   1.000
_cell.length_b   1.000
_cell.length_c   1.000
_cell.angle_alpha   90.00
_cell.angle_beta   90.00
_cell.angle_gamma   90.00
#
_symmetry.space_group_name_H-M   'P 1'
#
loop_
_entity.id
_entity.type
_entity.pdbx_description
1 polymer ?
#
loop_
_entity_poly.entity_id
_entity_poly.type
_entity_poly.pdbx_seq_one_letter_code
_entity_poly.pdbx_strand_id
1 'polypeptide(L)'
;MNGVPTDIVSLRMSHCRAEHAASGAQYHLAVLYYRECLEAAERREDCRAVEFFALKLAACYEKMGLTEKAAHFRALAGSGDLPLLG
;
A
#
# COMPACT_ATOMS: atom_id res chain seq x y z
N MET A 1 19.60 12.07 15.42
CA MET A 1 18.38 11.54 14.78
C MET A 1 18.74 10.21 14.12
N ASN A 2 18.41 9.10 14.77
CA ASN A 2 18.66 7.76 14.21
C ASN A 2 17.58 7.48 13.16
N GLY A 3 17.87 7.81 11.90
CA GLY A 3 17.10 7.30 10.77
C GLY A 3 17.26 5.79 10.76
N VAL A 4 16.29 5.07 11.31
CA VAL A 4 16.23 3.61 11.17
C VAL A 4 16.23 3.37 9.67
N PRO A 5 17.25 2.72 9.10
CA PRO A 5 17.19 2.33 7.71
C PRO A 5 15.93 1.49 7.59
N THR A 6 14.96 1.95 6.80
CA THR A 6 13.74 1.20 6.54
C THR A 6 14.20 -0.08 5.86
N ASP A 7 14.48 -1.11 6.64
CA ASP A 7 15.26 -2.26 6.19
C ASP A 7 14.50 -2.93 5.05
N ILE A 8 15.16 -3.16 3.90
CA ILE A 8 14.50 -3.76 2.75
C ILE A 8 13.91 -5.14 3.11
N VAL A 9 14.52 -5.80 4.10
CA VAL A 9 14.03 -7.05 4.68
C VAL A 9 12.69 -6.84 5.40
N SER A 10 12.55 -5.79 6.20
CA SER A 10 11.31 -5.45 6.89
C SER A 10 10.18 -5.16 5.91
N LEU A 11 10.46 -4.41 4.82
CA LEU A 11 9.48 -4.15 3.77
C LEU A 11 8.99 -5.46 3.11
N ARG A 12 9.91 -6.36 2.77
CA ARG A 12 9.57 -7.65 2.15
C ARG A 12 8.82 -8.57 3.08
N MET A 13 9.17 -8.58 4.37
CA MET A 13 8.45 -9.33 5.40
C MET A 13 7.02 -8.83 5.55
N SER A 14 6.80 -7.51 5.63
CA SER A 14 5.46 -6.93 5.70
C SER A 14 4.63 -7.26 4.45
N HIS A 15 5.22 -7.17 3.25
CA HIS A 15 4.54 -7.57 2.01
C HIS A 15 4.15 -9.06 2.02
N CYS A 16 5.05 -9.94 2.43
CA CYS A 16 4.77 -11.37 2.52
C CYS A 16 3.61 -11.67 3.49
N ARG A 17 3.60 -10.99 4.66
CA ARG A 17 2.51 -11.10 5.63
C ARG A 17 1.20 -10.55 5.07
N ALA A 18 1.24 -9.45 4.33
CA ALA A 18 0.08 -8.85 3.69
C ALA A 18 -0.58 -9.80 2.67
N GLU A 19 0.22 -10.39 1.79
CA GLU A 19 -0.27 -11.37 0.79
C GLU A 19 -0.81 -12.64 1.45
N HIS A 20 -0.17 -13.11 2.52
CA HIS A 20 -0.66 -14.26 3.27
C HIS A 20 -2.02 -13.98 3.93
N ALA A 21 -2.15 -12.83 4.59
CA ALA A 21 -3.40 -12.40 5.20
C ALA A 21 -4.51 -12.20 4.15
N ALA A 22 -4.19 -11.61 2.99
CA ALA A 22 -5.14 -11.42 1.90
C ALA A 22 -5.61 -12.77 1.32
N SER A 23 -4.70 -13.73 1.18
CA SER A 23 -5.01 -15.10 0.74
C SER A 23 -5.89 -15.85 1.73
N GLY A 24 -5.68 -15.61 3.04
CA GLY A 24 -6.52 -16.14 4.12
C GLY A 24 -7.83 -15.39 4.37
N ALA A 25 -8.23 -14.46 3.48
CA ALA A 25 -9.39 -13.58 3.64
C ALA A 25 -9.37 -12.71 4.94
N GLN A 26 -8.22 -12.59 5.60
CA GLN A 26 -8.00 -11.72 6.74
C GLN A 26 -7.69 -10.30 6.27
N TYR A 27 -8.63 -9.71 5.53
CA TYR A 27 -8.39 -8.46 4.81
C TYR A 27 -8.02 -7.30 5.74
N HIS A 28 -8.51 -7.27 6.98
CA HIS A 28 -8.18 -6.20 7.94
C HIS A 28 -6.69 -6.22 8.31
N LEU A 29 -6.13 -7.42 8.46
CA LEU A 29 -4.72 -7.62 8.73
C LEU A 29 -3.88 -7.35 7.47
N ALA A 30 -4.38 -7.74 6.29
CA ALA A 30 -3.74 -7.43 5.02
C ALA A 30 -3.61 -5.91 4.81
N VAL A 31 -4.68 -5.15 5.09
CA VAL A 31 -4.70 -3.68 5.01
C VAL A 31 -3.66 -3.07 5.96
N LEU A 32 -3.55 -3.58 7.19
CA LEU A 32 -2.56 -3.07 8.14
C LEU A 32 -1.13 -3.21 7.58
N TYR A 33 -0.77 -4.40 7.11
CA TYR A 33 0.56 -4.64 6.55
C TYR A 33 0.79 -3.89 5.23
N TYR A 34 -0.21 -3.77 4.37
CA TYR A 34 -0.09 -3.00 3.13
C TYR A 34 0.09 -1.50 3.39
N ARG A 35 -0.51 -0.94 4.44
CA ARG A 35 -0.28 0.47 4.82
C ARG A 35 1.14 0.71 5.29
N GLU A 36 1.74 -0.22 6.05
CA GLU A 36 3.15 -0.14 6.43
C GLU A 36 4.06 -0.18 5.19
N CYS A 37 3.75 -1.04 4.22
CA CYS A 37 4.47 -1.10 2.94
C CYS A 37 4.33 0.19 2.13
N LEU A 38 3.13 0.77 2.09
CA LEU A 38 2.85 2.03 1.40
C LEU A 38 3.66 3.18 2.02
N GLU A 39 3.62 3.35 3.34
CA GLU A 39 4.38 4.41 4.03
C GLU A 39 5.90 4.25 3.83
N ALA A 40 6.39 3.01 3.77
CA ALA A 40 7.79 2.74 3.47
C ALA A 40 8.15 3.04 2.01
N ALA A 41 7.24 2.81 1.06
CA ALA A 41 7.40 3.17 -0.35
C ALA A 41 7.38 4.69 -0.55
N GLU A 42 6.46 5.41 0.12
CA GLU A 42 6.38 6.87 0.11
C GLU A 42 7.66 7.51 0.66
N ARG A 43 8.18 6.99 1.79
CA ARG A 43 9.46 7.45 2.36
C ARG A 43 10.67 7.21 1.47
N ARG A 44 10.57 6.26 0.54
CA ARG A 44 11.62 5.94 -0.44
C ARG A 44 11.40 6.66 -1.77
N GLU A 45 10.32 7.44 -1.89
CA GLU A 45 9.92 8.14 -3.11
C GLU A 45 9.78 7.18 -4.31
N ASP A 46 9.46 5.91 -4.04
CA ASP A 46 9.30 4.87 -5.06
C ASP A 46 7.85 4.87 -5.56
N CYS A 47 7.58 5.71 -6.56
CA CYS A 47 6.24 5.88 -7.13
C CYS A 47 5.63 4.53 -7.55
N ARG A 48 6.41 3.65 -8.16
CA ARG A 48 5.91 2.34 -8.62
C ARG A 48 5.49 1.44 -7.46
N ALA A 49 6.26 1.45 -6.38
CA ALA A 49 5.90 0.71 -5.17
C ALA A 49 4.66 1.31 -4.49
N VAL A 50 4.55 2.64 -4.45
CA VAL A 50 3.36 3.35 -3.95
C VAL A 50 2.12 2.96 -4.73
N GLU A 51 2.16 3.02 -6.07
CA GLU A 51 1.07 2.61 -6.96
C GLU A 51 0.67 1.15 -6.71
N PHE A 52 1.65 0.25 -6.64
CA PHE A 52 1.42 -1.17 -6.39
C PHE A 52 0.72 -1.42 -5.05
N PHE A 53 1.22 -0.84 -3.96
CA PHE A 53 0.61 -1.04 -2.63
C PHE A 53 -0.75 -0.36 -2.50
N ALA A 54 -0.94 0.80 -3.14
CA ALA A 54 -2.22 1.48 -3.18
C ALA A 54 -3.29 0.64 -3.93
N LEU A 55 -2.95 0.00 -5.04
CA LEU A 55 -3.85 -0.93 -5.74
C LEU A 55 -4.20 -2.16 -4.88
N LYS A 56 -3.22 -2.73 -4.18
CA LYS A 56 -3.45 -3.86 -3.26
C LYS A 56 -4.38 -3.47 -2.11
N LEU A 57 -4.22 -2.27 -1.54
CA LEU A 57 -5.13 -1.72 -0.53
C LEU A 57 -6.54 -1.54 -1.07
N ALA A 58 -6.67 -0.97 -2.27
CA ALA A 58 -7.96 -0.79 -2.91
C ALA A 58 -8.70 -2.13 -3.07
N ALA A 59 -8.01 -3.16 -3.57
CA ALA A 59 -8.58 -4.49 -3.71
C ALA A 59 -9.04 -5.08 -2.37
N CYS A 60 -8.26 -4.91 -1.30
CA CYS A 60 -8.67 -5.37 0.03
C CYS A 60 -9.92 -4.65 0.53
N TYR A 61 -10.01 -3.32 0.34
CA TYR A 61 -11.19 -2.56 0.74
C TYR A 61 -12.43 -2.92 -0.07
N GLU A 62 -12.31 -3.22 -1.36
CA GLU A 62 -13.43 -3.73 -2.14
C GLU A 62 -13.93 -5.07 -1.63
N LYS A 63 -13.03 -5.99 -1.27
CA LYS A 63 -13.42 -7.30 -0.71
C LYS A 63 -14.14 -7.15 0.63
N MET A 64 -13.94 -6.05 1.35
CA MET A 64 -14.69 -5.69 2.56
C MET A 64 -16.00 -4.94 2.28
N GLY A 65 -16.32 -4.60 1.02
CA GLY A 65 -17.46 -3.75 0.67
C GLY A 65 -17.26 -2.26 0.92
N LEU A 66 -16.03 -1.81 1.18
CA LEU A 66 -15.66 -0.41 1.44
C LEU A 66 -15.23 0.29 0.13
N THR A 67 -16.15 0.39 -0.81
CA THR A 67 -15.90 0.87 -2.18
C THR A 67 -15.40 2.31 -2.26
N GLU A 68 -15.87 3.23 -1.40
CA GLU A 68 -15.38 4.61 -1.38
C GLU A 68 -13.89 4.68 -0.99
N LYS A 69 -13.48 3.91 0.02
CA LYS A 69 -12.08 3.80 0.41
C LYS A 69 -11.25 3.17 -0.71
N ALA A 70 -11.77 2.14 -1.36
CA ALA A 70 -11.09 1.53 -2.49
C ALA A 70 -10.88 2.51 -3.65
N ALA A 71 -11.88 3.34 -3.96
CA ALA A 71 -11.77 4.37 -4.99
C ALA A 71 -10.70 5.41 -4.63
N HIS A 72 -10.61 5.82 -3.37
CA HIS A 72 -9.55 6.73 -2.92
C HIS A 72 -8.14 6.16 -3.13
N PHE A 73 -7.91 4.89 -2.77
CA PHE A 73 -6.59 4.26 -2.98
C PHE A 73 -6.30 3.98 -4.46
N ARG A 74 -7.32 3.71 -5.29
CA ARG A 74 -7.15 3.65 -6.75
C ARG A 74 -6.75 5.00 -7.33
N ALA A 75 -7.38 6.07 -6.87
CA ALA A 75 -7.02 7.42 -7.28
C ALA A 75 -5.57 7.70 -6.89
N LEU A 76 -5.15 7.37 -5.67
CA LEU A 76 -3.75 7.49 -5.23
C LEU A 76 -2.78 6.73 -6.15
N ALA A 77 -3.14 5.51 -6.58
CA ALA A 77 -2.34 4.75 -7.54
C ALA A 77 -2.36 5.33 -8.97
N GLY A 78 -3.41 6.05 -9.37
CA GLY A 78 -3.50 6.71 -10.68
C GLY A 78 -2.90 8.12 -10.70
N SER A 79 -2.76 8.77 -9.55
CA SER A 79 -2.27 10.15 -9.41
C SER A 79 -0.76 10.30 -9.62
N GLY A 80 -0.02 9.19 -9.77
CA GLY A 80 1.40 9.22 -10.18
C GLY A 80 1.63 9.83 -11.57
N ASP A 81 0.57 10.01 -12.35
CA ASP A 81 0.56 10.64 -13.68
C ASP A 81 -0.30 11.93 -13.72
N LEU A 82 -0.49 12.64 -12.60
CA LEU A 82 -1.05 13.99 -12.66
C LEU A 82 0.10 14.98 -12.92
N PRO A 83 0.24 15.54 -14.14
CA PRO A 83 1.16 16.64 -14.36
C PRO A 83 0.77 17.78 -13.41
N LEU A 84 1.75 18.26 -12.64
CA LEU A 84 1.69 19.54 -11.94
C LEU A 84 1.31 20.63 -12.95
N LEU A 85 0.03 20.96 -13.03
CA LEU A 85 -0.49 22.11 -13.74
C LEU A 85 -1.32 22.92 -12.75
N GLY A 86 -0.65 23.94 -12.21
CA GLY A 86 -1.17 24.96 -11.30
C GLY A 86 -0.07 25.94 -10.98
#